data_AF-A0AAV1SC15-F1
#
_entry.id   AF-A0AAV1SC15-F1
#
_cell.length_a   1.000
_cell.length_b   1.000
_cell.length_c   1.000
_cell.angle_alpha   90.00
_cell.angle_beta   90.00
_cell.angle_gamma   90.00
#
_symmetry.space_group_name_H-M   'P 1'
#
loop_
_entity.id
_entity.type
_entity.pdbx_description
1 polymer ?
#
loop_
_entity_poly.entity_id
_entity_poly.type
_entity_poly.pdbx_seq_one_letter_code
_entity_poly.pdbx_strand_id
1 'polypeptide(L)'
;MAGLLCYQQVYHPNIDLEGSVCLNILREDWKPILNINIIVYGLFHLFMQPNHEDPMNSDAANVLRDDLNKFKSNVKLAMGGGSVGELGSSIGENRQVVSNVGTHGKRLGPHV
;
A
#
# COMPACT_ATOMS: atom_id res chain seq x y z
N MET A 1 4.63 -0.97 20.03
CA MET A 1 4.45 -1.76 18.80
C MET A 1 5.50 -1.33 17.80
N ALA A 2 6.16 -2.25 17.11
CA ALA A 2 7.08 -1.90 16.03
C ALA A 2 6.24 -1.44 14.83
N GLY A 3 6.38 -0.17 14.44
CA GLY A 3 5.70 0.38 13.26
C GLY A 3 6.61 0.33 12.05
N LEU A 4 6.12 -0.21 10.94
CA LEU A 4 6.77 -0.15 9.64
C LEU A 4 5.98 0.80 8.73
N LEU A 5 6.67 1.78 8.15
CA LEU A 5 6.08 2.79 7.28
C LEU A 5 6.67 2.70 5.87
N CYS A 6 5.81 2.75 4.86
CA CYS A 6 6.16 2.95 3.48
C CYS A 6 6.20 4.46 3.18
N TYR A 7 7.38 4.99 2.85
CA TYR A 7 7.52 6.43 2.57
C TYR A 7 7.05 6.82 1.17
N GLN A 8 7.02 5.86 0.25
CA GLN A 8 6.59 6.09 -1.12
C GLN A 8 5.09 5.83 -1.21
N GLN A 9 4.34 6.75 -1.82
CA GLN A 9 2.95 6.45 -2.18
C GLN A 9 2.93 5.31 -3.18
N VAL A 10 2.11 4.29 -2.91
CA VAL A 10 2.00 3.07 -3.69
C VAL A 10 0.54 2.63 -3.78
N TYR A 11 0.12 2.15 -4.95
CA TYR A 11 -1.20 1.53 -5.14
C TYR A 11 -1.11 0.05 -4.75
N HIS A 12 -1.51 -0.27 -3.53
CA HIS A 12 -1.35 -1.61 -2.97
C HIS A 12 -2.47 -1.96 -1.96
N PRO A 13 -3.08 -3.16 -1.99
CA PRO A 13 -4.16 -3.54 -1.07
C PRO A 13 -3.82 -3.44 0.42
N ASN A 14 -2.58 -3.76 0.79
CA ASN A 14 -2.13 -3.81 2.19
C ASN A 14 -1.31 -2.58 2.65
N ILE A 15 -1.34 -1.47 1.90
CA ILE A 15 -0.65 -0.21 2.26
C ILE A 15 -1.63 0.95 2.08
N ASP A 16 -1.81 1.80 3.09
CA ASP A 16 -2.65 3.01 3.00
C ASP A 16 -1.86 4.23 2.46
N LEU A 17 -2.53 5.38 2.31
CA LEU A 17 -1.91 6.62 1.81
C LEU A 17 -0.97 7.28 2.83
N GLU A 18 -1.15 6.98 4.11
CA GLU A 18 -0.31 7.41 5.22
C GLU A 18 0.99 6.58 5.32
N GLY A 19 1.07 5.47 4.58
CA GLY A 19 2.21 4.57 4.51
C GLY A 19 2.17 3.42 5.52
N SER A 20 1.08 3.25 6.26
CA SER A 20 0.92 2.11 7.17
C SER A 20 0.85 0.81 6.39
N VAL A 21 1.62 -0.19 6.81
CA VAL A 21 1.66 -1.50 6.18
C VAL A 21 0.91 -2.53 7.03
N CYS A 22 0.01 -3.29 6.40
CA CYS A 22 -0.59 -4.48 7.00
C CYS A 22 0.29 -5.70 6.72
N LEU A 23 1.07 -6.10 7.74
CA LEU A 23 1.91 -7.28 7.72
C LEU A 23 1.76 -8.01 9.07
N ASN A 24 1.07 -9.15 9.08
CA ASN A 24 0.65 -9.87 10.29
C ASN A 24 1.80 -10.19 11.24
N ILE A 25 2.98 -10.51 10.70
CA ILE A 25 4.19 -10.80 11.50
C ILE A 25 4.71 -9.60 12.29
N LEU A 26 4.26 -8.37 11.99
CA LEU A 26 4.54 -7.16 12.78
C LEU A 26 3.40 -6.81 13.77
N ARG A 27 2.31 -7.58 13.77
CA ARG A 27 1.10 -7.38 14.54
C ARG A 27 0.84 -8.60 15.44
N GLU A 28 -0.23 -9.36 15.20
CA GLU A 28 -0.67 -10.51 15.99
C GLU A 28 0.30 -11.69 15.95
N ASP A 29 1.07 -11.86 14.86
CA ASP A 29 2.01 -12.96 14.69
C ASP A 29 3.45 -12.62 15.09
N TRP A 30 3.67 -11.46 15.71
CA TRP A 30 5.01 -11.06 16.16
C TRP A 30 5.56 -12.01 17.24
N LYS A 31 6.77 -12.52 17.02
CA LYS A 31 7.51 -13.35 17.98
C LYS A 31 8.94 -12.82 18.14
N PRO A 32 9.54 -12.85 19.34
CA PRO A 32 10.92 -12.39 19.55
C PRO A 32 11.99 -13.12 18.72
N ILE A 33 11.66 -14.29 18.16
CA ILE A 33 12.53 -15.06 17.25
C ILE A 33 12.57 -14.47 15.83
N LEU A 34 11.62 -13.60 15.48
CA LEU A 34 11.57 -12.96 14.17
C LEU A 34 12.68 -11.92 14.07
N ASN A 35 13.39 -11.94 12.94
CA ASN A 35 14.48 -11.02 12.65
C ASN A 35 14.18 -10.21 11.38
N ILE A 36 15.07 -9.27 11.06
CA ILE A 36 14.90 -8.38 9.91
C ILE A 36 14.77 -9.13 8.58
N ASN A 37 15.44 -10.28 8.42
CA ASN A 37 15.33 -11.07 7.19
C ASN A 37 13.90 -11.59 7.00
N ILE A 38 13.26 -12.06 8.08
CA ILE A 38 11.87 -12.53 8.03
C ILE A 38 10.92 -11.38 7.70
N ILE A 39 11.17 -10.18 8.25
CA ILE A 39 10.39 -8.98 7.92
C ILE A 39 10.53 -8.64 6.42
N VAL A 40 11.75 -8.63 5.89
CA VAL A 40 12.02 -8.37 4.46
C VAL A 40 11.32 -9.41 3.57
N TYR A 41 11.36 -10.69 3.95
CA TYR A 41 10.61 -11.73 3.22
C TYR A 41 9.10 -11.51 3.26
N GLY A 42 8.54 -11.10 4.41
CA GLY A 42 7.13 -10.75 4.53
C GLY A 42 6.74 -9.58 3.62
N LEU A 43 7.58 -8.54 3.55
CA LEU A 43 7.37 -7.42 2.63
C LEU A 43 7.45 -7.85 1.16
N PHE A 44 8.45 -8.65 0.80
CA PHE A 44 8.56 -9.20 -0.56
C PHE A 44 7.31 -10.02 -0.94
N HIS A 45 6.82 -10.83 -0.01
CA HIS A 45 5.61 -11.62 -0.22
C HIS A 45 4.38 -10.74 -0.49
N LEU A 46 4.21 -9.62 0.24
CA LEU A 46 3.10 -8.69 -0.02
C LEU A 46 3.09 -8.17 -1.47
N PHE A 47 4.24 -7.86 -2.05
CA PHE A 47 4.31 -7.41 -3.45
C PHE A 47 4.10 -8.53 -4.48
N MET A 48 4.51 -9.75 -4.14
CA MET A 48 4.34 -10.90 -5.03
C MET A 48 2.92 -11.47 -4.99
N GLN A 49 2.28 -11.43 -3.82
CA GLN A 49 0.96 -11.97 -3.55
C GLN A 49 0.21 -11.00 -2.62
N PRO A 50 -0.38 -9.92 -3.17
CA PRO A 50 -1.14 -8.98 -2.36
C PRO A 50 -2.38 -9.65 -1.78
N ASN A 51 -2.73 -9.30 -0.54
CA ASN A 51 -3.88 -9.89 0.17
C ASN A 51 -5.10 -8.96 0.10
N HIS A 52 -6.25 -9.48 -0.32
CA HIS A 52 -7.52 -8.74 -0.40
C HIS A 52 -8.48 -9.02 0.77
N GLU A 53 -8.16 -9.94 1.68
CA GLU A 53 -9.04 -10.34 2.79
C GLU A 53 -9.03 -9.35 3.97
N ASP A 54 -7.90 -8.68 4.22
CA ASP A 54 -7.76 -7.60 5.22
C ASP A 54 -7.03 -6.38 4.62
N PRO A 55 -7.72 -5.59 3.77
CA PRO A 55 -7.08 -4.54 3.02
C PRO A 55 -7.02 -3.22 3.80
N MET A 56 -5.87 -2.54 3.69
CA MET A 56 -5.72 -1.14 4.08
C MET A 56 -6.25 -0.20 2.97
N ASN A 57 -6.24 -0.67 1.73
CA ASN A 57 -6.79 0.02 0.56
C ASN A 57 -7.88 -0.86 -0.08
N SER A 58 -9.13 -0.64 0.32
CA SER A 58 -10.28 -1.40 -0.15
C SER A 58 -10.50 -1.28 -1.65
N ASP A 59 -10.21 -0.12 -2.25
CA ASP A 59 -10.34 0.08 -3.70
C ASP A 59 -9.37 -0.81 -4.47
N ALA A 60 -8.10 -0.86 -4.05
CA ALA A 60 -7.10 -1.74 -4.65
C ALA A 60 -7.44 -3.22 -4.46
N ALA A 61 -7.96 -3.60 -3.29
CA ALA A 61 -8.35 -4.97 -2.98
C ALA A 61 -9.55 -5.44 -3.80
N ASN A 62 -10.58 -4.60 -3.95
CA ASN A 62 -11.76 -4.90 -4.77
C ASN A 62 -11.37 -5.10 -6.23
N VAL A 63 -10.54 -4.22 -6.79
CA VAL A 63 -10.06 -4.38 -8.18
C VAL A 63 -9.19 -5.63 -8.34
N LEU A 64 -8.34 -5.95 -7.35
CA LEU A 64 -7.55 -7.19 -7.38
C LEU A 64 -8.44 -8.44 -7.40
N ARG A 65 -9.49 -8.46 -6.59
CA ARG A 65 -10.46 -9.57 -6.51
C ARG A 65 -11.28 -9.70 -7.79
N ASP A 66 -11.77 -8.58 -8.32
CA ASP A 66 -12.79 -8.58 -9.37
C ASP A 66 -12.19 -8.55 -10.80
N ASP A 67 -11.05 -7.87 -11.01
CA ASP A 67 -10.39 -7.77 -12.31
C ASP A 67 -8.86 -7.59 -12.18
N LEU A 68 -8.15 -8.72 -12.24
CA LEU A 68 -6.69 -8.75 -12.16
C LEU A 68 -6.00 -7.96 -13.30
N ASN A 69 -6.60 -7.87 -14.49
CA ASN A 69 -5.99 -7.14 -15.61
C ASN A 69 -6.12 -5.62 -15.40
N LYS A 70 -7.27 -5.18 -14.88
CA LYS A 70 -7.45 -3.79 -14.44
C LYS A 70 -6.52 -3.45 -13.29
N PHE A 71 -6.36 -4.34 -12.30
CA PHE A 71 -5.40 -4.14 -11.21
C PHE A 71 -3.97 -3.93 -11.74
N LYS A 72 -3.49 -4.82 -12.63
CA LYS A 72 -2.17 -4.68 -13.27
C LYS A 72 -2.01 -3.37 -14.04
N SER A 73 -3.07 -2.92 -14.72
CA SER A 73 -3.06 -1.67 -15.46
C SER A 73 -3.00 -0.45 -14.53
N ASN A 74 -3.76 -0.47 -13.43
CA ASN A 74 -3.73 0.55 -12.39
C ASN A 74 -2.35 0.63 -11.72
N VAL A 75 -1.73 -0.50 -11.38
CA VAL A 75 -0.37 -0.55 -10.82
C VAL A 75 0.63 0.12 -11.76
N LYS A 76 0.60 -0.21 -13.07
CA LYS A 76 1.47 0.42 -14.07
C LYS A 76 1.23 1.93 -14.19
N LEU A 77 -0.04 2.35 -14.18
CA LEU A 77 -0.41 3.77 -14.22
C LEU A 77 0.12 4.52 -13.00
N ALA A 78 -0.12 3.99 -11.80
CA ALA A 78 0.35 4.56 -10.54
C ALA A 78 1.88 4.65 -10.50
N MET A 79 2.58 3.57 -10.87
CA MET A 79 4.04 3.56 -10.97
C MET A 79 4.59 4.56 -11.99
N GLY A 80 3.85 4.85 -13.05
CA GLY A 80 4.17 5.88 -14.03
C GLY A 80 3.89 7.32 -13.58
N GLY A 81 3.42 7.52 -12.33
CA GLY A 81 3.05 8.82 -11.79
C GLY A 81 1.63 9.27 -12.14
N GLY A 82 0.83 8.40 -12.77
CA GLY A 82 -0.60 8.64 -12.96
C GLY A 82 -1.40 8.47 -11.67
N SER A 83 -2.61 9.00 -11.67
CA SER A 83 -3.55 8.86 -10.56
C SER A 83 -4.51 7.70 -10.81
N VAL A 84 -4.76 6.87 -9.79
CA VAL A 84 -5.77 5.81 -9.82
C VAL A 84 -6.93 6.21 -8.90
N GLY A 85 -8.15 6.26 -9.46
CA GLY A 85 -9.38 6.74 -8.82
C GLY A 85 -10.14 7.72 -9.72
N GLU A 86 -11.47 7.81 -9.59
CA GLU A 86 -12.29 8.78 -10.36
C GLU A 86 -12.46 10.11 -9.61
N LEU A 87 -12.30 11.24 -10.31
CA LEU A 87 -12.88 12.51 -9.86
C LEU A 87 -14.40 12.46 -10.08
N GLY A 88 -15.12 11.99 -9.06
CA GLY A 88 -16.53 12.29 -8.81
C GLY A 88 -17.58 11.57 -9.66
N SER A 89 -18.40 10.76 -9.00
CA SER A 89 -19.84 10.77 -9.26
C SER A 89 -20.56 10.62 -7.92
N SER A 90 -21.66 11.35 -7.80
CA SER A 90 -22.48 11.53 -6.61
C SER A 90 -22.65 10.27 -5.75
N ILE A 91 -22.60 10.47 -4.42
CA ILE A 91 -22.75 9.50 -3.32
C ILE A 91 -21.41 9.17 -2.62
N GLY A 92 -21.03 10.02 -1.67
CA GLY A 92 -20.67 9.61 -0.31
C GLY A 92 -19.47 8.72 0.00
N GLU A 93 -18.72 8.19 -0.96
CA GLU A 93 -17.55 7.33 -0.67
C GLU A 93 -16.23 8.07 -0.90
N ASN A 94 -15.46 8.21 0.17
CA ASN A 94 -14.13 8.82 0.19
C ASN A 94 -13.12 7.89 -0.51
N ARG A 95 -13.16 7.81 -1.85
CA ARG A 95 -12.24 6.97 -2.64
C ARG A 95 -10.82 7.52 -2.58
N GLN A 96 -9.85 6.69 -2.21
CA GLN A 96 -8.45 7.11 -2.09
C GLN A 96 -7.82 7.24 -3.47
N VAL A 97 -7.45 8.47 -3.85
CA VAL A 97 -6.64 8.71 -5.04
C VAL A 97 -5.20 8.37 -4.73
N VAL A 98 -4.64 7.38 -5.44
CA VAL A 98 -3.23 7.03 -5.31
C VAL A 98 -2.46 7.62 -6.49
N SER A 99 -1.42 8.41 -6.21
CA SER A 99 -0.50 8.94 -7.21
C SER A 99 0.94 8.75 -6.76
N ASN A 100 1.78 8.01 -7.51
CA ASN A 100 3.21 7.92 -7.17
C ASN A 100 3.99 9.17 -7.62
N VAL A 101 3.33 10.32 -7.84
CA VAL A 101 4.02 11.58 -8.20
C VAL A 101 5.08 11.81 -7.13
N GLY A 102 6.33 11.67 -7.55
CA GLY A 102 7.46 11.58 -6.65
C GLY A 102 7.42 12.73 -5.65
N THR A 103 7.46 12.40 -4.37
CA THR A 103 7.84 13.36 -3.33
C THR A 103 9.33 13.67 -3.50
N HIS A 104 9.72 14.32 -4.60
CA HIS A 104 11.00 15.03 -4.71
C HIS A 104 11.02 16.30 -3.81
N GLY A 105 10.09 16.44 -2.87
CA GLY A 105 9.89 17.64 -2.07
C GLY A 105 9.61 17.46 -0.57
N LYS A 106 9.52 16.24 -0.02
CA LYS A 106 9.54 16.08 1.44
C LYS A 106 11.00 15.96 1.89
N ARG A 107 11.65 17.12 2.06
CA ARG A 107 12.87 17.24 2.86
C ARG A 107 12.65 16.47 4.15
N LEU A 108 13.49 15.47 4.41
CA LEU A 108 13.73 15.01 5.78
C LEU A 108 14.11 16.27 6.56
N GLY A 109 13.19 16.77 7.39
CA GLY A 109 13.53 17.76 8.40
C GLY A 109 14.62 17.17 9.30
N PRO A 110 15.47 17.99 9.93
CA PRO A 110 16.49 17.46 10.81
C PRO A 110 15.79 16.66 11.92
N HIS A 111 16.02 15.35 11.93
CA HIS A 111 15.78 14.55 13.11
C HIS A 111 16.76 15.06 14.17
N VAL A 112 16.21 15.60 15.24
CA VAL A 112 16.92 16.01 16.46
C VAL A 112 17.69 14.83 17.03
#